data_AF-A0AA41YJ90-F1
#
_entry.id   AF-A0AA41YJ90-F1
#
_cell.length_a   1.000
_cell.length_b   1.000
_cell.length_c   1.000
_cell.angle_alpha   90.00
_cell.angle_beta   90.00
_cell.angle_gamma   90.00
#
_symmetry.space_group_name_H-M   'P 1'
#
loop_
_entity.id
_entity.type
_entity.pdbx_description
1 polymer ?
#
loop_
_entity_poly.entity_id
_entity_poly.type
_entity_poly.pdbx_seq_one_letter_code
_entity_poly.pdbx_strand_id
1 'polypeptide(L)'
;MSDLEDPAKDVVATGAPRYSRRLSDKILIAFHQACDQSDFEIAEQLLHILEMMLKRRPLTADSNRRRTMESLVAAHERLWYLRHPGDDQH
;
A
#
# COMPACT_ATOMS: atom_id res chain seq x y z
N MET A 1 -46.28 -12.65 34.15
CA MET A 1 -45.07 -11.96 34.62
C MET A 1 -43.92 -12.60 33.86
N SER A 2 -43.71 -12.32 32.58
CA SER A 2 -43.61 -11.00 31.92
C SER A 2 -42.57 -10.14 32.60
N ASP A 3 -41.39 -10.04 31.99
CA ASP A 3 -40.54 -8.85 31.82
C ASP A 3 -39.20 -9.36 31.24
N LEU A 4 -39.11 -9.46 29.92
CA LEU A 4 -38.70 -8.42 28.96
C LEU A 4 -37.25 -8.68 28.53
N GLU A 5 -37.13 -9.03 27.26
CA GLU A 5 -35.91 -9.20 26.49
C GLU A 5 -35.07 -7.91 26.50
N ASP A 6 -33.75 -8.05 26.57
CA ASP A 6 -32.83 -7.02 26.06
C ASP A 6 -31.95 -7.65 24.97
N PRO A 7 -32.33 -7.54 23.68
CA PRO A 7 -31.49 -7.89 22.56
C PRO A 7 -31.00 -6.59 21.90
N ALA A 8 -30.20 -5.79 22.60
CA ALA A 8 -29.49 -4.66 21.99
C ALA A 8 -27.97 -4.91 21.95
N LYS A 9 -27.55 -6.05 21.40
CA LYS A 9 -26.23 -6.11 20.74
C LYS A 9 -26.39 -5.41 19.41
N ASP A 10 -26.31 -4.09 19.45
CA ASP A 10 -26.24 -3.23 18.27
C ASP A 10 -25.09 -3.71 17.37
N VAL A 11 -25.47 -4.46 16.35
CA VAL A 11 -24.65 -4.84 15.20
C VAL A 11 -24.44 -3.56 14.39
N VAL A 12 -23.53 -2.71 14.85
CA VAL A 12 -23.18 -1.49 14.12
C VAL A 12 -22.09 -1.81 13.11
N ALA A 13 -22.51 -1.69 11.85
CA ALA A 13 -21.72 -1.53 10.64
C ALA A 13 -21.00 -2.78 10.11
N THR A 14 -21.78 -3.63 9.43
CA THR A 14 -21.36 -4.26 8.17
C THR A 14 -20.97 -3.17 7.16
N GLY A 15 -19.73 -2.68 7.25
CA GLY A 15 -19.12 -1.84 6.23
C GLY A 15 -18.84 -2.67 4.98
N ALA A 16 -19.80 -2.74 4.06
CA ALA A 16 -19.63 -3.29 2.72
C ALA A 16 -18.34 -2.73 2.05
N PRO A 17 -17.70 -3.51 1.17
CA PRO A 17 -16.25 -3.48 0.95
C PRO A 17 -15.79 -2.20 0.23
N ARG A 18 -15.28 -1.23 0.98
CA ARG A 18 -14.57 -0.05 0.43
C ARG A 18 -13.12 -0.34 0.03
N TYR A 19 -12.70 -1.61 0.08
CA TYR A 19 -11.38 -2.07 -0.40
C TYR A 19 -11.47 -2.57 -1.84
N SER A 20 -12.05 -1.76 -2.74
CA SER A 20 -11.50 -1.73 -4.09
C SER A 20 -10.01 -1.39 -3.91
N ARG A 21 -9.10 -2.35 -4.20
CA ARG A 21 -7.64 -2.15 -4.08
C ARG A 21 -7.31 -0.77 -4.63
N ARG A 22 -6.76 0.12 -3.80
CA ARG A 22 -6.48 1.51 -4.19
C ARG A 22 -5.54 1.46 -5.41
N LEU A 23 -5.56 2.50 -6.24
CA LEU A 23 -4.64 2.55 -7.38
C LEU A 23 -3.18 2.42 -6.93
N SER A 24 -2.82 2.96 -5.75
CA SER A 24 -1.52 2.74 -5.11
C SER A 24 -1.20 1.27 -4.88
N ASP A 25 -2.17 0.49 -4.39
CA ASP A 25 -2.00 -0.93 -4.08
C ASP A 25 -1.83 -1.73 -5.37
N LYS A 26 -2.57 -1.36 -6.42
CA LYS A 26 -2.42 -1.96 -7.75
C LYS A 26 -1.05 -1.67 -8.37
N ILE A 27 -0.55 -0.44 -8.21
CA ILE A 27 0.79 -0.06 -8.69
C ILE A 27 1.87 -0.83 -7.93
N LEU A 28 1.76 -0.97 -6.60
CA LEU A 28 2.71 -1.76 -5.81
C LEU A 28 2.75 -3.23 -6.25
N ILE A 29 1.58 -3.83 -6.51
CA ILE A 29 1.51 -5.20 -7.02
C ILE A 29 2.19 -5.32 -8.39
N ALA A 30 1.90 -4.39 -9.31
CA ALA A 30 2.53 -4.37 -10.63
C ALA A 30 4.05 -4.14 -10.54
N PHE A 31 4.50 -3.31 -9.60
CA PHE A 31 5.92 -3.09 -9.32
C PHE A 31 6.62 -4.38 -8.90
N HIS A 32 6.05 -5.10 -7.92
CA HIS A 32 6.60 -6.39 -7.50
C HIS A 32 6.65 -7.40 -8.64
N GLN A 33 5.58 -7.47 -9.44
CA GLN A 33 5.54 -8.33 -10.61
C GLN A 33 6.63 -7.97 -11.64
N ALA A 34 6.88 -6.68 -11.88
CA ALA A 34 7.96 -6.23 -12.77
C ALA A 34 9.34 -6.60 -12.20
N CYS A 35 9.54 -6.43 -10.89
CA CYS A 35 10.75 -6.89 -10.21
C CYS A 35 11.00 -8.39 -10.38
N ASP A 36 9.95 -9.22 -10.20
CA ASP A 36 10.05 -10.68 -10.31
C ASP A 36 10.32 -11.13 -11.76
N GLN A 37 9.97 -10.30 -12.74
CA GLN A 37 10.28 -10.50 -14.16
C GLN A 37 11.63 -9.90 -14.59
N SER A 38 12.39 -9.29 -13.66
CA SER A 38 13.60 -8.52 -13.95
C SER A 38 13.39 -7.35 -14.92
N ASP A 39 12.15 -6.87 -15.07
CA ASP A 39 11.81 -5.72 -15.89
C ASP A 39 11.97 -4.43 -15.06
N PHE A 40 13.22 -4.01 -14.90
CA PHE A 40 13.56 -2.92 -13.99
C PHE A 40 13.17 -1.55 -14.52
N GLU A 41 13.04 -1.37 -15.83
CA GLU A 41 12.60 -0.10 -16.43
C GLU A 41 11.13 0.14 -16.09
N ILE A 42 10.28 -0.89 -16.26
CA ILE A 42 8.87 -0.82 -15.88
C ILE A 42 8.71 -0.66 -14.38
N ALA A 43 9.50 -1.38 -13.57
CA ALA A 43 9.48 -1.23 -12.11
C ALA A 43 9.78 0.22 -11.68
N GLU A 44 10.79 0.87 -12.27
CA GLU A 44 11.15 2.26 -11.97
C GLU A 44 10.05 3.25 -12.36
N GLN A 45 9.43 3.07 -13.53
CA GLN A 45 8.32 3.92 -13.96
C GLN A 45 7.10 3.80 -13.03
N LEU A 46 6.75 2.58 -12.63
CA LEU A 46 5.66 2.33 -11.67
C LEU A 46 5.93 2.99 -10.32
N LEU A 47 7.17 2.91 -9.84
CA LEU A 47 7.58 3.53 -8.58
C LEU A 47 7.52 5.06 -8.63
N HIS A 48 7.93 5.65 -9.76
CA HIS A 48 7.81 7.10 -9.99
C HIS A 48 6.35 7.57 -10.00
N ILE A 49 5.45 6.82 -10.65
CA ILE A 49 4.01 7.12 -10.65
C ILE A 49 3.46 7.08 -9.21
N LEU A 50 3.82 6.05 -8.44
CA LEU A 50 3.41 5.94 -7.04
C LEU A 50 3.89 7.15 -6.22
N GLU A 51 5.16 7.53 -6.37
CA GLU A 51 5.74 8.70 -5.72
C GLU A 51 4.99 10.00 -6.08
N MET A 52 4.71 10.22 -7.36
CA MET A 52 3.94 11.38 -7.83
C MET A 52 2.55 11.43 -7.20
N MET A 53 1.86 10.30 -7.11
CA MET A 53 0.53 10.22 -6.49
C MET A 53 0.56 10.58 -5.00
N LEU A 54 1.62 10.18 -4.29
CA LEU A 54 1.79 10.46 -2.87
C LEU A 54 2.18 11.91 -2.60
N LYS A 55 3.00 12.52 -3.46
CA LYS A 55 3.40 13.93 -3.33
C LYS A 55 2.30 14.92 -3.69
N ARG A 56 1.38 14.56 -4.61
CA ARG A 56 0.30 15.45 -5.09
C ARG A 56 -0.92 15.51 -4.18
N ARG A 57 -1.13 14.53 -3.30
CA ARG A 57 -2.37 14.42 -2.51
C ARG A 57 -2.20 15.10 -1.14
N PRO A 58 -3.08 16.06 -0.75
CA PRO A 58 -3.19 16.48 0.64
C PRO A 58 -3.82 15.31 1.41
N LEU A 59 -2.99 14.46 1.99
CA LEU A 59 -3.40 13.27 2.73
C LEU A 59 -3.85 13.72 4.12
N THR A 60 -5.15 13.95 4.29
CA THR A 60 -5.75 14.05 5.62
C THR A 60 -5.48 12.75 6.39
N ALA A 61 -5.00 12.89 7.63
CA ALA A 61 -4.50 11.88 8.59
C ALA A 61 -3.03 11.43 8.40
N ASP A 62 -2.13 12.09 9.15
CA ASP A 62 -0.68 11.84 9.26
C ASP A 62 -0.29 10.36 9.49
N SER A 63 -1.09 9.60 10.25
CA SER A 63 -0.79 8.20 10.56
C SER A 63 -0.84 7.26 9.35
N ASN A 64 -1.65 7.57 8.34
CA ASN A 64 -1.65 6.80 7.09
C ASN A 64 -0.47 7.19 6.19
N ARG A 65 -0.08 8.47 6.21
CA ARG A 65 1.03 8.99 5.42
C ARG A 65 2.36 8.33 5.78
N ARG A 66 2.65 8.17 7.07
CA ARG A 66 3.90 7.53 7.53
C ARG A 66 4.03 6.11 6.98
N ARG A 67 3.00 5.28 7.17
CA ARG A 67 2.99 3.89 6.65
C ARG A 67 3.11 3.81 5.13
N THR A 68 2.45 4.71 4.41
CA THR A 68 2.55 4.75 2.95
C THR A 68 3.93 5.22 2.49
N MET A 69 4.58 6.14 3.20
CA MET A 69 5.95 6.56 2.93
C MET A 69 6.96 5.45 3.21
N GLU A 70 6.82 4.75 4.34
CA GLU A 70 7.63 3.57 4.67
C GLU A 70 7.50 2.49 3.59
N SER A 71 6.28 2.27 3.07
CA SER A 71 6.05 1.34 1.95
C SER A 71 6.75 1.79 0.66
N LEU A 72 6.79 3.09 0.37
CA LEU A 72 7.50 3.63 -0.79
C LEU A 72 9.02 3.46 -0.64
N VAL A 73 9.56 3.75 0.54
CA VAL A 73 11.00 3.57 0.84
C VAL A 73 11.41 2.12 0.67
N ALA A 74 10.67 1.17 1.25
CA ALA A 74 10.95 -0.25 1.11
C ALA A 74 10.91 -0.74 -0.35
N ALA A 75 10.05 -0.15 -1.18
CA ALA A 75 9.99 -0.45 -2.60
C ALA A 75 11.20 0.12 -3.36
N HIS A 76 11.69 1.33 -3.02
CA HIS A 76 12.94 1.87 -3.55
C HIS A 76 14.14 1.00 -3.19
N GLU A 77 14.26 0.61 -1.93
CA GLU A 77 15.34 -0.26 -1.46
C GLU A 77 15.34 -1.59 -2.22
N ARG A 78 14.17 -2.24 -2.35
CA ARG A 78 14.04 -3.47 -3.13
C ARG A 78 14.56 -3.31 -4.57
N LEU A 79 14.16 -2.25 -5.27
CA LEU A 79 14.61 -2.03 -6.65
C LEU A 79 16.12 -1.80 -6.70
N TRP A 80 16.67 -1.08 -5.72
CA TRP A 80 18.10 -0.83 -5.63
C TRP A 80 18.90 -2.12 -5.47
N TYR A 81 18.51 -2.98 -4.53
CA TYR A 81 19.16 -4.28 -4.31
C TYR A 81 19.11 -5.19 -5.55
N LEU A 82 17.97 -5.20 -6.26
CA LEU A 82 17.84 -5.99 -7.48
C LEU A 82 18.73 -5.49 -8.63
N ARG A 83 19.03 -4.18 -8.69
CA ARG A 83 19.94 -3.59 -9.68
C ARG A 83 21.42 -3.71 -9.29
N HIS A 84 21.72 -3.90 -8.00
CA HIS A 84 23.09 -3.95 -7.46
C HIS A 84 23.33 -5.24 -6.65
N PRO A 85 23.31 -6.43 -7.28
CA PRO A 85 23.41 -7.72 -6.60
C PRO A 85 24.78 -8.05 -5.96
N GLY A 86 25.56 -7.04 -5.55
CA GLY A 86 26.86 -7.19 -4.89
C GLY A 86 27.15 -6.14 -3.81
N ASP A 87 26.30 -5.12 -3.66
CA ASP A 87 26.49 -4.02 -2.70
C ASP A 87 25.89 -4.33 -1.31
N ASP A 88 25.29 -5.52 -1.13
CA ASP A 88 24.71 -6.05 0.12
C ASP A 88 25.76 -6.54 1.14
N GLN A 89 27.06 -6.27 0.93
CA GLN A 89 28.17 -6.74 1.77
C GLN A 89 28.60 -5.76 2.87
N HIS A 90 27.70 -5.04 3.53
CA HIS A 90 28.05 -4.19 4.69
C HIS A 90 27.19 -4.44 5.92
#